data_AF-A0A969E3Q2-F1
#
_entry.id   AF-A0A969E3Q2-F1
#
_cell.length_a   1.000
_cell.length_b   1.000
_cell.length_c   1.000
_cell.angle_alpha   90.00
_cell.angle_beta   90.00
_cell.angle_gamma   90.00
#
_symmetry.space_group_name_H-M   'P 1'
#
loop_
_entity.id
_entity.type
_entity.pdbx_description
1 polymer ?
#
loop_
_entity_poly.entity_id
_entity_poly.type
_entity_poly.pdbx_seq_one_letter_code
_entity_poly.pdbx_strand_id
1 'polypeptide(L)'
;MWLKRALYCSRAIARKFKSFRKKPKNNKIDAKILRGVVSDSVSDVYLTEDALGYQIKISEKETGLKVKAWTMPDIIRQFNLREIDILKIDIEGAEKAILKNADWLKIVKNLLVEIHDDYTLQDLTRDLTPYGFTIEPLNERTVFLAQRHNGSFFSTPQKLG
;
A
#
# COMPACT_ATOMS: atom_id res chain seq x y z
N MET A 1 -26.04 -6.98 0.66
CA MET A 1 -25.15 -6.94 1.84
C MET A 1 -23.77 -6.52 1.36
N TRP A 2 -23.38 -5.26 1.55
CA TRP A 2 -22.09 -4.73 1.08
C TRP A 2 -20.98 -5.16 2.04
N LEU A 3 -20.26 -6.23 1.71
CA LEU A 3 -19.01 -6.54 2.40
C LEU A 3 -17.99 -5.45 2.05
N LYS A 4 -17.73 -4.53 2.99
CA LYS A 4 -16.62 -3.58 2.86
C LYS A 4 -15.31 -4.37 2.82
N ARG A 5 -14.57 -4.30 1.71
CA ARG A 5 -13.29 -5.00 1.53
C ARG A 5 -12.14 -4.04 1.84
N ALA A 6 -11.46 -4.28 2.97
CA ALA A 6 -10.31 -3.51 3.38
C ALA A 6 -9.02 -4.32 3.19
N LEU A 7 -8.01 -3.71 2.59
CA LEU A 7 -6.65 -4.25 2.49
C LEU A 7 -5.69 -3.31 3.22
N TYR A 8 -4.82 -3.86 4.05
CA TYR A 8 -3.81 -3.09 4.79
C TYR A 8 -2.41 -3.63 4.51
N CYS A 9 -1.57 -2.77 3.97
CA CYS A 9 -0.14 -3.00 3.81
C CYS A 9 0.58 -2.14 4.83
N SER A 10 1.30 -2.78 5.75
CA SER A 10 1.97 -2.12 6.87
C SER A 10 3.40 -2.58 6.98
N ARG A 11 4.28 -1.74 7.55
CA ARG A 11 5.62 -2.11 8.01
C ARG A 11 5.67 -3.54 8.57
N ALA A 12 6.54 -4.37 7.99
CA ALA A 12 6.83 -5.69 8.54
C ALA A 12 7.61 -5.50 9.84
N ILE A 13 6.97 -5.67 11.00
CA ILE A 13 7.66 -5.79 12.29
C ILE A 13 7.52 -7.21 12.83
N ALA A 14 8.64 -7.92 13.00
CA ALA A 14 8.67 -9.29 13.54
C ALA A 14 7.93 -9.41 14.89
N ARG A 15 8.04 -8.40 15.76
CA ARG A 15 7.27 -8.29 17.02
C ARG A 15 5.75 -8.11 16.79
N LYS A 16 5.34 -7.34 15.79
CA LYS A 16 3.91 -7.06 15.48
C LYS A 16 3.22 -8.29 14.87
N PHE A 17 3.95 -9.15 14.15
CA PHE A 17 3.45 -10.46 13.69
C PHE A 17 3.00 -11.39 14.83
N LYS A 18 3.58 -11.29 16.03
CA LYS A 18 3.11 -12.01 17.24
C LYS A 18 1.84 -11.35 17.82
N SER A 19 1.73 -10.02 17.76
CA SER A 19 0.55 -9.28 18.24
C SER A 19 -0.70 -9.53 17.38
N PHE A 20 -0.56 -9.57 16.04
CA PHE A 20 -1.66 -9.90 15.12
C PHE A 20 -2.16 -11.36 15.21
N ARG A 21 -1.47 -12.26 15.94
CA ARG A 21 -2.05 -13.58 16.27
C ARG A 21 -3.21 -13.48 17.25
N LYS A 22 -3.27 -12.40 18.05
CA LYS A 22 -4.40 -12.15 18.94
C LYS A 22 -5.51 -11.49 18.13
N LYS A 23 -6.52 -12.26 17.72
CA LYS A 23 -7.78 -11.69 17.23
C LYS A 23 -8.28 -10.69 18.27
N PRO A 24 -8.65 -9.45 17.91
CA PRO A 24 -9.28 -8.54 18.84
C PRO A 24 -10.51 -9.24 19.43
N LYS A 25 -10.57 -9.35 20.76
CA LYS A 25 -11.53 -10.20 21.49
C LYS A 25 -13.02 -9.89 21.20
N ASN A 26 -13.32 -8.75 20.57
CA ASN A 26 -14.67 -8.29 20.28
C ASN A 26 -14.91 -7.77 18.85
N ASN A 27 -13.99 -8.00 17.89
CA ASN A 27 -14.18 -7.50 16.53
C ASN A 27 -14.33 -8.67 15.54
N LYS A 28 -15.55 -8.86 14.99
CA LYS A 28 -15.86 -9.85 13.95
C LYS A 28 -15.34 -9.39 12.58
N ILE A 29 -14.09 -8.94 12.50
CA ILE A 29 -13.47 -8.61 11.21
C ILE A 29 -13.01 -9.93 10.59
N ASP A 30 -13.59 -10.28 9.44
CA ASP A 30 -13.05 -11.33 8.58
C ASP A 30 -11.76 -10.83 7.93
N ALA A 31 -10.63 -11.14 8.58
CA ALA A 31 -9.31 -10.69 8.17
C ALA A 31 -8.47 -11.88 7.71
N LYS A 32 -7.92 -11.76 6.49
CA LYS A 32 -6.87 -12.65 6.00
C LYS A 32 -5.52 -11.95 6.15
N ILE A 33 -4.53 -12.66 6.68
CA ILE A 33 -3.18 -12.14 6.89
C ILE A 33 -2.26 -12.79 5.86
N LEU A 34 -1.60 -11.96 5.05
CA LEU A 34 -0.48 -12.37 4.21
C LEU A 34 0.82 -12.00 4.93
N ARG A 35 1.75 -12.94 5.06
CA ARG A 35 3.07 -12.70 5.67
C ARG A 35 4.08 -12.46 4.56
N GLY A 36 4.77 -11.32 4.63
CA GLY A 36 5.76 -10.90 3.65
C GLY A 36 5.95 -9.39 3.66
N VAL A 37 6.64 -8.90 2.65
CA VAL A 37 6.73 -7.46 2.32
C VAL A 37 6.02 -7.19 1.00
N VAL A 38 5.64 -5.93 0.79
CA VAL A 38 5.11 -5.48 -0.51
C VAL A 38 6.24 -4.79 -1.27
N SER A 39 6.39 -5.12 -2.55
CA SER A 39 7.46 -4.62 -3.43
C SER A 39 6.95 -4.54 -4.87
N ASP A 40 7.77 -3.99 -5.77
CA ASP A 40 7.52 -3.90 -7.21
C ASP A 40 7.80 -5.22 -7.96
N SER A 41 8.46 -6.17 -7.29
CA SER A 41 8.81 -7.48 -7.84
C SER A 41 8.63 -8.61 -6.83
N VAL A 42 8.50 -9.85 -7.33
CA VAL A 42 8.45 -11.06 -6.49
C VAL A 42 9.85 -11.57 -6.30
N SER A 43 10.26 -11.69 -5.04
CA SER A 43 11.55 -12.26 -4.67
C SER A 43 11.51 -12.81 -3.25
N ASP A 44 12.51 -13.61 -2.91
CA ASP A 44 12.85 -13.83 -1.52
C ASP A 44 13.76 -12.69 -1.06
N VAL A 45 13.40 -12.06 0.06
CA VAL A 45 14.20 -10.99 0.68
C VAL A 45 14.52 -11.34 2.12
N TYR A 46 15.61 -10.79 2.63
CA TYR A 46 15.99 -10.96 4.03
C TYR A 46 15.73 -9.67 4.78
N LEU A 47 15.06 -9.77 5.93
CA LEU A 47 14.77 -8.63 6.79
C LEU A 47 15.72 -8.60 7.97
N THR A 48 16.39 -7.47 8.15
CA THR A 48 17.21 -7.18 9.33
C THR A 48 16.60 -6.07 10.14
N GLU A 49 16.69 -6.20 11.45
CA GLU A 49 16.36 -5.13 12.40
C GLU A 49 17.58 -4.20 12.55
N ASP A 50 17.34 -2.90 12.67
CA ASP A 50 18.37 -1.98 13.14
C ASP A 50 18.80 -2.32 14.57
N ALA A 51 19.94 -1.76 15.02
CA ALA A 51 20.50 -2.06 16.34
C ALA A 51 19.53 -1.78 17.51
N LEU A 52 18.50 -0.96 17.28
CA LEU A 52 17.48 -0.59 18.26
C LEU A 52 16.17 -1.39 18.10
N GLY A 53 16.02 -2.21 17.06
CA GLY A 53 14.84 -3.04 16.80
C GLY A 53 13.58 -2.28 16.40
N TYR A 54 13.73 -1.02 15.94
CA TYR A 54 12.62 -0.15 15.54
C TYR A 54 12.43 -0.10 14.02
N GLN A 55 13.51 -0.21 13.25
CA GLN A 55 13.48 -0.21 11.80
C GLN A 55 13.78 -1.59 11.25
N ILE A 56 13.00 -2.03 10.27
CA ILE A 56 13.29 -3.23 9.50
C ILE A 56 13.63 -2.83 8.09
N LYS A 57 14.79 -3.30 7.65
CA LYS A 57 15.34 -3.02 6.32
C LYS A 57 15.51 -4.33 5.56
N ILE A 58 15.41 -4.23 4.24
CA ILE A 58 15.81 -5.32 3.36
C ILE A 58 17.34 -5.39 3.40
N SER A 59 17.87 -6.57 3.70
CA SER A 59 19.30 -6.84 3.77
C SER A 59 19.82 -7.27 2.39
N GLU A 60 20.87 -6.61 1.95
CA GLU A 60 21.61 -6.97 0.73
C GLU A 60 22.49 -8.22 0.93
N LYS A 61 22.82 -8.57 2.18
CA LYS A 61 23.83 -9.60 2.50
C LYS A 61 23.24 -10.99 2.81
N GLU A 62 21.99 -11.24 2.41
CA GLU A 62 21.24 -12.47 2.74
C GLU A 62 21.22 -12.81 4.25
N THR A 63 21.31 -11.80 5.11
CA THR A 63 21.28 -11.97 6.57
C THR A 63 19.92 -11.58 7.14
N GLY A 64 19.44 -12.30 8.15
CA GLY A 64 18.21 -11.98 8.87
C GLY A 64 17.03 -12.92 8.55
N LEU A 65 15.80 -12.44 8.74
CA LEU A 65 14.58 -13.22 8.53
C LEU A 65 14.25 -13.26 7.04
N LYS A 66 14.37 -14.44 6.42
CA LYS A 66 13.92 -14.66 5.05
C LYS A 66 12.39 -14.58 4.95
N VAL A 67 11.88 -13.70 4.10
CA VAL A 67 10.45 -13.53 3.81
C VAL A 67 10.21 -13.38 2.32
N LYS A 68 8.97 -13.63 1.89
CA LYS A 68 8.56 -13.39 0.52
C LYS A 68 8.18 -11.92 0.29
N ALA A 69 8.69 -11.34 -0.79
CA ALA A 69 8.19 -10.10 -1.36
C ALA A 69 7.02 -10.39 -2.31
N TRP A 70 5.97 -9.58 -2.20
CA TRP A 70 4.74 -9.69 -2.98
C TRP A 70 4.49 -8.40 -3.75
N THR A 71 4.04 -8.54 -4.99
CA THR A 71 3.50 -7.40 -5.72
C THR A 71 2.02 -7.22 -5.41
N MET A 72 1.50 -5.99 -5.54
CA MET A 72 0.06 -5.73 -5.42
C MET A 72 -0.79 -6.58 -6.38
N PRO A 73 -0.41 -6.76 -7.67
CA PRO A 73 -1.08 -7.71 -8.56
C PRO A 73 -1.14 -9.14 -8.01
N ASP A 74 -0.08 -9.65 -7.40
CA ASP A 74 -0.07 -11.00 -6.83
C ASP A 74 -1.00 -11.10 -5.62
N ILE A 75 -1.02 -10.09 -4.75
CA ILE A 75 -1.92 -10.02 -3.59
C ILE A 75 -3.38 -10.04 -4.08
N ILE A 76 -3.70 -9.21 -5.08
CA ILE A 76 -5.02 -9.12 -5.69
C ILE A 76 -5.44 -10.48 -6.27
N ARG A 77 -4.56 -11.15 -7.01
CA ARG A 77 -4.82 -12.48 -7.59
C ARG A 77 -4.98 -13.55 -6.51
N GLN A 78 -4.10 -13.57 -5.51
CA GLN A 78 -4.08 -14.53 -4.40
C GLN A 78 -5.40 -14.51 -3.61
N PHE A 79 -5.98 -13.32 -3.43
CA PHE A 79 -7.23 -13.15 -2.70
C PHE A 79 -8.47 -13.00 -3.59
N ASN A 80 -8.31 -13.13 -4.92
CA ASN A 80 -9.37 -12.97 -5.92
C ASN A 80 -10.14 -11.65 -5.73
N LEU A 81 -9.41 -10.55 -5.51
CA LEU A 81 -9.99 -9.24 -5.28
C LEU A 81 -10.44 -8.63 -6.61
N ARG A 82 -11.73 -8.33 -6.73
CA ARG A 82 -12.29 -7.60 -7.87
C ARG A 82 -12.39 -6.10 -7.62
N GLU A 83 -12.41 -5.72 -6.35
CA GLU A 83 -12.56 -4.34 -5.88
C GLU A 83 -12.03 -4.22 -4.45
N ILE A 84 -11.45 -3.07 -4.14
CA ILE A 84 -10.94 -2.70 -2.81
C ILE A 84 -11.61 -1.37 -2.42
N ASP A 85 -12.49 -1.41 -1.42
CA ASP A 85 -13.18 -0.21 -0.97
C ASP A 85 -12.21 0.75 -0.26
N ILE A 86 -11.33 0.20 0.58
CA ILE A 86 -10.31 0.94 1.31
C ILE A 86 -8.99 0.14 1.25
N LEU A 87 -7.95 0.80 0.76
CA LEU A 87 -6.57 0.33 0.84
C LEU A 87 -5.80 1.28 1.77
N LYS A 88 -5.08 0.74 2.76
CA LYS A 88 -4.07 1.52 3.49
C LYS A 88 -2.67 1.07 3.10
N ILE A 89 -1.80 2.03 2.75
CA ILE A 89 -0.39 1.84 2.44
C ILE A 89 0.45 2.65 3.43
N ASP A 90 1.35 1.97 4.10
CA ASP A 90 2.23 2.51 5.14
C ASP A 90 3.45 1.56 5.17
N ILE A 91 4.35 1.77 4.21
CA ILE A 91 5.40 0.81 3.81
C ILE A 91 6.77 1.48 3.65
N GLU A 92 7.13 2.39 4.54
CA GLU A 92 8.52 2.78 4.88
C GLU A 92 9.54 2.74 3.73
N GLY A 93 9.31 3.52 2.67
CA GLY A 93 10.27 3.76 1.60
C GLY A 93 10.00 2.97 0.31
N ALA A 94 9.01 2.07 0.30
CA ALA A 94 8.63 1.31 -0.91
C ALA A 94 7.48 1.96 -1.69
N GLU A 95 6.89 3.06 -1.21
CA GLU A 95 5.70 3.70 -1.79
C GLU A 95 5.91 4.06 -3.27
N LYS A 96 7.02 4.75 -3.56
CA LYS A 96 7.40 5.16 -4.92
C LYS A 96 7.49 3.99 -5.89
N ALA A 97 8.09 2.89 -5.43
CA ALA A 97 8.29 1.70 -6.25
C ALA A 97 6.97 1.03 -6.63
N ILE A 98 6.01 0.99 -5.70
CA ILE A 98 4.75 0.25 -5.92
C ILE A 98 3.62 1.12 -6.50
N LEU A 99 3.68 2.44 -6.34
CA LEU A 99 2.64 3.38 -6.79
C LEU A 99 2.92 3.93 -8.19
N LYS A 100 4.19 3.96 -8.63
CA LYS A 100 4.55 4.37 -9.98
C LYS A 100 4.00 3.37 -11.01
N ASN A 101 3.21 3.85 -11.97
CA ASN A 101 2.56 3.04 -13.01
C ASN A 101 1.71 1.87 -12.46
N ALA A 102 1.03 2.11 -11.34
CA ALA A 102 0.29 1.12 -10.58
C ALA A 102 -1.11 0.81 -11.15
N ASP A 103 -1.18 0.06 -12.25
CA ASP A 103 -2.44 -0.27 -12.93
C ASP A 103 -3.49 -0.97 -12.05
N TRP A 104 -3.05 -1.62 -10.99
CA TRP A 104 -3.91 -2.24 -9.97
C TRP A 104 -4.74 -1.23 -9.16
N LEU A 105 -4.40 0.06 -9.18
CA LEU A 105 -5.21 1.13 -8.58
C LEU A 105 -6.60 1.26 -9.23
N LYS A 106 -6.79 0.73 -10.45
CA LYS A 106 -8.09 0.67 -11.15
C LYS A 106 -9.17 -0.11 -10.40
N ILE A 107 -8.85 -0.87 -9.36
CA ILE A 107 -9.86 -1.54 -8.52
C ILE A 107 -9.98 -0.95 -7.11
N VAL A 108 -9.23 0.11 -6.81
CA VAL A 108 -9.22 0.77 -5.48
C VAL A 108 -10.13 1.99 -5.50
N LYS A 109 -11.03 2.13 -4.51
CA LYS A 109 -11.91 3.30 -4.37
C LYS A 109 -11.32 4.39 -3.49
N ASN A 110 -10.80 3.99 -2.33
CA ASN A 110 -10.19 4.90 -1.36
C ASN A 110 -8.81 4.36 -0.98
N LEU A 111 -7.81 5.22 -1.00
CA LEU A 111 -6.45 4.92 -0.59
C LEU A 111 -6.07 5.86 0.55
N LEU A 112 -5.71 5.29 1.70
CA LEU A 112 -5.05 5.99 2.79
C LEU A 112 -3.55 5.67 2.69
N VAL A 113 -2.73 6.67 2.38
CA VAL A 113 -1.30 6.47 2.15
C VAL A 113 -0.48 7.35 3.07
N GLU A 114 0.53 6.76 3.69
CA GLU A 114 1.61 7.48 4.34
C GLU A 114 2.85 7.41 3.43
N ILE A 115 3.38 8.56 3.02
CA ILE A 115 4.57 8.65 2.16
C ILE A 115 5.82 8.86 3.01
N HIS A 116 6.91 8.24 2.58
CA HIS A 116 8.20 8.24 3.28
C HIS A 116 9.34 8.62 2.32
N ASP A 117 10.50 8.93 2.91
CA ASP A 117 11.76 9.21 2.21
C ASP A 117 11.64 10.31 1.13
N ASP A 118 12.06 10.01 -0.10
CA ASP A 118 12.08 10.95 -1.23
C ASP A 118 10.76 10.98 -2.03
N TYR A 119 9.73 10.25 -1.57
CA TYR A 119 8.44 10.24 -2.24
C TYR A 119 7.57 11.40 -1.75
N THR A 120 7.37 12.39 -2.62
CA THR A 120 6.72 13.65 -2.26
C THR A 120 5.22 13.67 -2.58
N LEU A 121 4.48 14.66 -2.06
CA LEU A 121 3.09 14.90 -2.48
C LEU A 121 2.98 15.13 -4.00
N GLN A 122 3.98 15.77 -4.61
CA GLN A 122 4.00 15.98 -6.05
C GLN A 122 4.12 14.65 -6.82
N ASP A 123 4.98 13.75 -6.34
CA ASP A 123 5.11 12.40 -6.90
C ASP A 123 3.80 11.61 -6.73
N LEU A 124 3.23 11.63 -5.52
CA LEU A 124 1.97 10.98 -5.22
C LEU A 124 0.84 11.50 -6.14
N THR A 125 0.76 12.81 -6.33
CA THR A 125 -0.22 13.44 -7.21
C THR A 125 -0.04 13.01 -8.65
N ARG A 126 1.20 13.04 -9.16
CA ARG A 126 1.51 12.58 -10.51
C ARG A 126 1.11 11.12 -10.72
N ASP A 127 1.38 10.26 -9.74
CA ASP A 127 1.21 8.82 -9.89
C ASP A 127 -0.25 8.37 -9.69
N LEU A 128 -1.05 9.07 -8.88
CA LEU A 128 -2.45 8.71 -8.61
C LEU A 128 -3.48 9.41 -9.51
N THR A 129 -3.20 10.62 -9.99
CA THR A 129 -4.16 11.39 -10.83
C THR A 129 -4.60 10.63 -12.09
N PRO A 130 -3.73 9.90 -12.83
CA PRO A 130 -4.13 9.13 -14.01
C PRO A 130 -5.20 8.06 -13.73
N TYR A 131 -5.34 7.64 -12.46
CA TYR A 131 -6.33 6.66 -12.02
C TYR A 131 -7.61 7.30 -11.45
N GLY A 132 -7.76 8.63 -11.58
CA GLY A 132 -8.96 9.37 -11.20
C GLY A 132 -9.06 9.72 -9.72
N PHE A 133 -7.93 9.75 -9.00
CA PHE A 133 -7.89 10.11 -7.59
C PHE A 133 -7.76 11.62 -7.37
N THR A 134 -8.50 12.14 -6.40
CA THR A 134 -8.21 13.42 -5.73
C THR A 134 -7.55 13.13 -4.39
N ILE A 135 -6.54 13.93 -4.04
CA ILE A 135 -5.69 13.72 -2.86
C ILE A 135 -5.92 14.86 -1.87
N GLU A 136 -6.16 14.50 -0.62
CA GLU A 136 -6.34 15.41 0.49
C GLU A 136 -5.35 15.07 1.61
N PRO A 137 -4.59 16.05 2.15
CA PRO A 137 -3.75 15.83 3.32
C PRO A 137 -4.63 15.57 4.55
N LEU A 138 -4.33 14.51 5.29
CA LEU A 138 -4.95 14.23 6.60
C LEU A 138 -4.09 14.74 7.77
N ASN A 139 -2.82 15.02 7.50
CA ASN A 139 -1.93 15.73 8.41
C ASN A 139 -1.06 16.70 7.62
N GLU A 140 -0.24 17.47 8.33
CA GLU A 140 0.59 18.51 7.71
C GLU A 140 1.78 17.98 6.90
N ARG A 141 2.05 16.67 6.87
CA ARG A 141 3.36 16.14 6.43
C ARG A 141 3.30 14.95 5.49
N THR A 142 2.75 13.81 5.92
CA THR A 142 3.02 12.51 5.29
C THR A 142 1.79 11.68 4.99
N VAL A 143 0.63 11.97 5.58
CA VAL A 143 -0.56 11.11 5.47
C VAL A 143 -1.62 11.77 4.60
N PHE A 144 -2.07 11.03 3.59
CA PHE A 144 -3.01 11.50 2.58
C PHE A 144 -4.16 10.52 2.38
N LEU A 145 -5.36 11.08 2.19
CA LEU A 145 -6.52 10.37 1.67
C LEU A 145 -6.61 10.64 0.18
N ALA A 146 -6.58 9.59 -0.63
CA ALA A 146 -6.87 9.65 -2.04
C ALA A 146 -8.22 8.96 -2.32
N GLN A 147 -9.15 9.70 -2.93
CA GLN A 147 -10.49 9.19 -3.26
C GLN A 147 -10.69 9.21 -4.77
N ARG A 148 -11.14 8.09 -5.33
CA ARG A 148 -11.45 7.98 -6.75
C ARG A 148 -12.84 8.52 -7.05
N HIS A 149 -12.92 9.42 -8.02
CA HIS A 149 -14.21 9.87 -8.55
C HIS A 149 -14.85 8.79 -9.40
N ASN A 150 -16.11 8.47 -9.12
CA ASN A 150 -16.93 7.68 -10.05
C ASN A 150 -17.51 8.62 -11.11
N GLY A 151 -16.68 9.02 -12.08
CA GLY A 151 -17.09 9.92 -13.16
C GLY A 151 -16.05 9.96 -14.29
N SER A 152 -16.49 9.64 -15.49
CA SER A 152 -15.71 9.65 -16.73
C SER A 152 -15.14 11.03 -17.07
N PHE A 153 -13.87 11.29 -16.74
CA PHE A 153 -13.13 12.40 -17.32
C PHE A 153 -12.52 11.97 -18.65
N PHE A 154 -13.29 12.13 -19.74
CA PHE A 154 -12.67 12.38 -21.04
C PHE A 154 -12.34 13.86 -21.11
N SER A 155 -11.11 14.24 -20.74
CA SER A 155 -10.62 15.57 -21.07
C SER A 155 -10.15 15.56 -22.52
N THR A 156 -11.01 15.98 -23.44
CA THR A 156 -10.57 16.46 -24.76
C THR A 156 -9.62 17.64 -24.54
N PRO A 157 -8.44 17.70 -25.18
CA PRO A 157 -7.58 18.87 -25.06
C PRO A 157 -8.31 20.09 -25.64
N GLN A 158 -8.50 21.14 -24.83
CA GLN A 158 -8.89 22.45 -25.35
C GLN A 158 -7.78 22.94 -26.28
N LYS A 159 -8.11 23.08 -27.57
CA LYS A 159 -7.32 23.88 -28.50
C LYS A 159 -7.36 25.32 -28.00
N LEU A 160 -6.19 25.87 -27.69
CA LEU A 160 -5.99 27.31 -27.53
C LEU A 160 -6.33 27.97 -28.87
N GLY A 161 -7.30 28.89 -28.84
CA GLY A 161 -7.55 29.87 -29.88
C GLY A 161 -6.91 31.20 -29.52
#